data_AF-A0A2V5JS28-F1
#
_entry.id   AF-A0A2V5JS28-F1
#
_cell.length_a   1.000
_cell.length_b   1.000
_cell.length_c   1.000
_cell.angle_alpha   90.00
_cell.angle_beta   90.00
_cell.angle_gamma   90.00
#
_symmetry.space_group_name_H-M   'P 1'
#
loop_
_entity.id
_entity.type
_entity.pdbx_description
1 polymer ?
#
loop_
_entity_poly.entity_id
_entity_poly.type
_entity_poly.pdbx_seq_one_letter_code
_entity_poly.pdbx_strand_id
1 'polypeptide(L)'
;MREVQKNGRTRPPGAPDGSASRPNHSSDEFLPGASEWPNDLSRREFVRLSAATLALAGLGACTKQPIEKIVPYVRETPEIVPGKPLYFSSAATFNGYAQGIIVKSREGRPIKIEGNPDHSASLGATTIWAQADLLDLYDPDRAQAVMHGENIST
;
A
#
# COMPACT_ATOMS: atom_id res chain seq x y z
N MET A 1 -37.26 -72.64 10.25
CA MET A 1 -37.08 -71.77 11.43
C MET A 1 -37.49 -70.34 11.05
N ARG A 2 -38.61 -69.86 11.64
CA ARG A 2 -39.06 -68.47 11.93
C ARG A 2 -39.02 -67.41 10.80
N GLU A 3 -40.14 -66.95 10.24
CA GLU A 3 -41.16 -65.97 10.71
C GLU A 3 -40.70 -64.49 10.88
N VAL A 4 -41.28 -63.64 10.01
CA VAL A 4 -42.11 -62.43 10.26
C VAL A 4 -41.49 -61.05 10.61
N GLN A 5 -41.94 -60.10 9.78
CA GLN A 5 -42.03 -58.63 9.79
C GLN A 5 -41.93 -57.82 11.10
N LYS A 6 -41.51 -56.54 10.94
CA LYS A 6 -42.14 -55.24 11.34
C LYS A 6 -41.03 -54.16 11.25
N ASN A 7 -41.16 -52.88 10.91
CA ASN A 7 -42.23 -51.87 10.97
C ASN A 7 -41.68 -50.66 10.16
N GLY A 8 -42.39 -49.98 9.25
CA GLY A 8 -43.35 -48.95 9.62
C GLY A 8 -42.73 -47.69 10.24
N ARG A 9 -42.12 -46.80 9.43
CA ARG A 9 -42.01 -45.37 9.76
C ARG A 9 -42.52 -44.54 8.59
N THR A 10 -43.75 -44.06 8.74
CA THR A 10 -44.37 -43.08 7.87
C THR A 10 -43.72 -41.71 8.11
N ARG A 11 -43.49 -40.92 7.05
CA ARG A 11 -43.11 -39.50 7.19
C ARG A 11 -44.26 -38.74 7.86
N PRO A 12 -43.98 -37.78 8.77
CA PRO A 12 -45.02 -36.95 9.34
C PRO A 12 -45.68 -36.11 8.23
N PRO A 13 -47.02 -36.00 8.23
CA PRO A 13 -47.74 -35.18 7.26
C PRO A 13 -47.40 -33.71 7.51
N GLY A 14 -46.80 -33.05 6.50
CA GLY A 14 -46.44 -31.63 6.55
C GLY A 14 -44.95 -31.29 6.40
N ALA A 15 -44.07 -32.25 6.10
CA ALA A 15 -42.71 -31.91 5.67
C ALA A 15 -42.77 -31.25 4.28
N PRO A 16 -42.25 -30.01 4.10
CA PRO A 16 -42.16 -29.43 2.77
C PRO A 16 -41.27 -30.33 1.92
N ASP A 17 -41.82 -30.81 0.81
CA ASP A 17 -41.05 -31.53 -0.18
C ASP A 17 -39.93 -30.61 -0.65
N GLY A 18 -38.68 -31.03 -0.44
CA GLY A 18 -37.47 -30.28 -0.81
C GLY A 18 -37.30 -30.07 -2.31
N SER A 19 -38.38 -30.04 -3.08
CA SER A 19 -38.45 -29.56 -4.44
C SER A 19 -38.80 -28.07 -4.46
N ALA A 20 -37.90 -27.25 -3.89
CA ALA A 20 -37.77 -25.91 -4.42
C ALA A 20 -37.14 -26.07 -5.80
N SER A 21 -37.98 -26.18 -6.83
CA SER A 21 -37.60 -26.01 -8.23
C SER A 21 -36.94 -24.64 -8.35
N ARG A 22 -35.60 -24.62 -8.31
CA ARG A 22 -34.81 -23.43 -8.61
C ARG A 22 -35.19 -22.98 -10.02
N PRO A 23 -35.66 -21.74 -10.23
CA PRO A 23 -35.94 -21.25 -11.56
C PRO A 23 -34.67 -21.33 -12.40
N ASN A 24 -34.83 -21.78 -13.65
CA ASN A 24 -33.75 -22.02 -14.61
C ASN A 24 -32.76 -20.83 -14.61
N HIS A 25 -31.55 -21.08 -14.15
CA HIS A 25 -30.43 -20.15 -14.31
C HIS A 25 -30.15 -20.08 -15.81
N SER A 26 -30.51 -18.95 -16.44
CA SER A 26 -30.07 -18.62 -17.79
C SER A 26 -28.55 -18.67 -17.81
N SER A 27 -27.99 -19.70 -18.43
CA SER A 27 -26.58 -20.05 -18.39
C SER A 27 -25.67 -19.11 -19.19
N ASP A 28 -26.19 -17.99 -19.70
CA ASP A 28 -25.43 -16.99 -20.44
C ASP A 28 -25.42 -15.66 -19.68
N GLU A 29 -24.48 -15.57 -18.73
CA GLU A 29 -24.14 -14.31 -18.05
C GLU A 29 -23.35 -13.34 -18.96
N PHE A 30 -22.92 -13.81 -20.14
CA PHE A 30 -22.10 -13.06 -21.08
C PHE A 30 -22.76 -12.95 -22.45
N LEU A 31 -22.39 -11.91 -23.21
CA LEU A 31 -22.82 -11.70 -24.58
C LEU A 31 -22.53 -12.94 -25.47
N PRO A 32 -23.35 -13.24 -26.49
CA PRO A 32 -23.12 -14.36 -27.39
C PRO A 32 -21.71 -14.34 -27.99
N GLY A 33 -20.97 -15.45 -27.86
CA GLY A 33 -19.59 -15.59 -28.32
C GLY A 33 -18.51 -15.13 -27.33
N ALA A 34 -18.85 -14.47 -26.22
CA ALA A 34 -17.87 -14.06 -25.20
C ALA A 34 -17.42 -15.22 -24.29
N SER A 35 -18.25 -16.25 -24.13
CA SER A 35 -17.92 -17.49 -23.41
C SER A 35 -17.27 -18.56 -24.30
N GLU A 36 -17.28 -18.35 -25.62
CA GLU A 36 -16.77 -19.32 -26.59
C GLU A 36 -15.25 -19.18 -26.77
N TRP A 37 -14.56 -20.31 -26.83
CA TRP A 37 -13.12 -20.32 -27.06
C TRP A 37 -12.84 -20.17 -28.57
N PRO A 38 -11.86 -19.36 -29.00
CA PRO A 38 -11.55 -19.19 -30.41
C PRO A 38 -11.19 -20.53 -31.07
N ASN A 39 -11.83 -20.87 -32.20
CA ASN A 39 -11.57 -22.12 -32.91
C ASN A 39 -10.16 -22.22 -33.51
N ASP A 40 -9.49 -21.07 -33.72
CA ASP A 40 -8.17 -20.98 -34.35
C ASP A 40 -7.01 -21.25 -33.38
N LEU A 41 -7.28 -21.35 -32.06
CA LEU A 41 -6.26 -21.49 -31.03
C LEU A 41 -6.67 -22.58 -30.04
N SER A 42 -5.84 -23.59 -29.82
CA SER A 42 -6.12 -24.55 -28.76
C SER A 42 -5.84 -23.94 -27.37
N ARG A 43 -6.61 -24.33 -26.35
CA ARG A 43 -6.36 -23.94 -24.94
C ARG A 43 -4.91 -24.24 -24.51
N ARG A 44 -4.35 -25.36 -24.97
CA ARG A 44 -2.97 -25.76 -24.70
C ARG A 44 -1.95 -24.82 -25.35
N GLU A 45 -2.18 -24.40 -26.60
CA GLU A 45 -1.30 -23.45 -27.29
C GLU A 45 -1.32 -22.08 -26.62
N PHE A 46 -2.48 -21.60 -26.19
CA PHE A 46 -2.58 -20.35 -25.42
C PHE A 46 -1.75 -20.42 -24.13
N VAL A 47 -1.89 -21.49 -23.34
CA VAL A 47 -1.10 -21.68 -22.12
C VAL A 47 0.38 -21.79 -22.44
N ARG A 48 0.74 -22.47 -23.53
CA ARG A 48 2.13 -22.62 -23.97
C ARG A 48 2.75 -21.28 -24.36
N LEU A 49 2.04 -20.45 -25.12
CA LEU A 49 2.50 -19.12 -25.52
C LEU A 49 2.61 -18.18 -24.32
N SER A 50 1.59 -18.17 -23.45
CA SER A 50 1.60 -17.37 -22.22
C SER A 50 2.75 -17.76 -21.29
N ALA A 51 2.99 -19.06 -21.13
CA ALA A 51 4.10 -19.58 -20.35
C ALA A 51 5.46 -19.23 -20.97
N ALA A 52 5.59 -19.27 -22.31
CA ALA A 52 6.80 -18.86 -23.00
C ALA A 52 7.11 -17.37 -22.79
N THR A 53 6.10 -16.50 -22.87
CA THR A 53 6.23 -15.05 -22.61
C THR A 53 6.61 -14.78 -21.16
N LEU A 54 5.96 -15.44 -20.20
CA LEU A 54 6.29 -15.32 -18.77
C LEU A 54 7.69 -15.85 -18.46
N ALA A 55 8.11 -16.94 -19.09
CA ALA A 55 9.47 -17.46 -18.93
C ALA A 55 10.50 -16.47 -19.48
N LEU A 56 10.33 -15.97 -20.72
CA LEU A 56 11.21 -14.98 -21.33
C LEU A 56 11.31 -13.69 -20.50
N ALA A 57 10.19 -13.16 -20.01
CA ALA A 57 10.17 -11.99 -19.14
C ALA A 57 10.77 -12.28 -17.75
N GLY A 58 10.54 -13.49 -17.22
CA GLY A 58 10.98 -13.92 -15.90
C GLY A 58 12.47 -14.23 -15.79
N LEU A 59 13.14 -14.56 -16.90
CA LEU A 59 14.60 -14.78 -16.92
C LEU A 59 15.38 -13.51 -16.54
N GLY A 60 14.81 -12.32 -16.71
CA GLY A 60 15.39 -11.05 -16.25
C GLY A 60 15.08 -10.67 -14.80
N ALA A 61 14.16 -11.39 -14.14
CA ALA A 61 13.74 -11.08 -12.76
C ALA A 61 14.74 -11.57 -11.70
N CYS A 62 15.58 -12.57 -12.02
CA CYS A 62 16.62 -13.09 -11.14
C CYS A 62 17.97 -12.37 -11.35
N THR A 63 17.97 -11.04 -11.37
CA THR A 63 19.21 -10.26 -11.41
C THR A 63 19.76 -10.06 -9.99
N LYS A 64 21.09 -10.00 -9.87
CA LYS A 64 21.75 -9.70 -8.60
C LYS A 64 21.38 -8.26 -8.20
N GLN A 65 20.77 -8.10 -7.03
CA GLN A 65 20.53 -6.77 -6.47
C GLN A 65 21.87 -6.01 -6.43
N PRO A 66 21.91 -4.74 -6.90
CA PRO A 66 23.13 -3.95 -6.85
C PRO A 66 23.65 -3.88 -5.41
N ILE A 67 24.97 -3.83 -5.25
CA ILE A 67 25.58 -3.76 -3.92
C ILE A 67 25.26 -2.40 -3.31
N GLU A 68 24.36 -2.38 -2.34
CA GLU A 68 24.04 -1.20 -1.54
C GLU A 68 25.11 -1.00 -0.47
N LYS A 69 25.66 0.22 -0.40
CA LYS A 69 26.69 0.57 0.57
C LYS A 69 26.05 1.06 1.86
N ILE A 70 26.42 0.45 2.98
CA ILE A 70 26.04 0.92 4.32
C ILE A 70 27.19 1.79 4.84
N VAL A 71 26.94 3.09 5.02
CA VAL A 71 27.95 4.06 5.48
C VAL A 71 27.65 4.43 6.94
N PRO A 72 28.49 4.01 7.91
CA PRO A 72 28.31 4.35 9.32
C PRO A 72 28.77 5.77 9.63
N TYR A 73 28.41 6.26 10.82
CA TYR A 73 28.89 7.54 11.32
C TYR A 73 30.40 7.52 11.55
N VAL A 74 31.09 8.57 11.12
CA VAL A 74 32.53 8.78 11.43
C VAL A 74 32.70 9.16 12.90
N ARG A 75 31.78 9.98 13.43
CA ARG A 75 31.69 10.36 14.84
C ARG A 75 30.25 10.18 15.29
N GLU A 76 30.01 9.22 16.16
CA GLU A 76 28.67 8.94 16.68
C GLU A 76 28.26 9.97 17.74
N THR A 77 27.01 10.40 17.67
CA THR A 77 26.39 11.24 18.70
C THR A 77 25.53 10.35 19.60
N PRO A 78 25.68 10.41 20.94
CA PRO A 78 25.04 9.45 21.85
C PRO A 78 23.51 9.48 21.84
N GLU A 79 22.91 10.59 21.41
CA GLU A 79 21.45 10.74 21.31
C GLU A 79 20.86 10.03 20.07
N ILE A 80 21.65 9.85 19.00
CA ILE A 80 21.17 9.32 17.72
C ILE A 80 21.47 7.82 17.65
N VAL A 81 20.44 7.00 17.82
CA VAL A 81 20.53 5.54 17.61
C VAL A 81 20.02 5.21 16.20
N PRO A 82 20.86 4.69 15.28
CA PRO A 82 20.43 4.32 13.93
C PRO A 82 19.21 3.40 13.94
N GLY A 83 18.20 3.73 13.14
CA GLY A 83 16.95 2.98 13.05
C GLY A 83 15.88 3.36 14.09
N LYS A 84 16.20 4.17 15.10
CA LYS A 84 15.20 4.74 16.02
C LYS A 84 14.97 6.23 15.71
N PRO A 85 13.73 6.65 15.43
CA PRO A 85 13.45 8.06 15.21
C PRO A 85 13.50 8.84 16.53
N LEU A 86 13.96 10.09 16.43
CA LEU A 86 13.90 11.09 17.49
C LEU A 86 12.76 12.06 17.20
N TYR A 87 12.21 12.68 18.25
CA TYR A 87 11.15 13.66 18.15
C TYR A 87 11.63 14.99 18.72
N PHE A 88 11.59 16.03 17.90
CA PHE A 88 12.02 17.37 18.29
C PHE A 88 10.81 18.30 18.38
N SER A 89 10.72 19.08 19.45
CA SER A 89 9.72 20.15 19.56
C SER A 89 10.22 21.38 18.81
N SER A 90 9.44 21.86 17.85
CA SER A 90 9.74 23.01 17.01
C SER A 90 8.46 23.86 16.79
N ALA A 91 8.54 24.88 15.95
CA ALA A 91 7.39 25.69 15.55
C ALA A 91 7.43 25.99 14.05
N ALA A 92 6.28 25.88 13.39
CA ALA A 92 6.08 26.32 12.01
C ALA A 92 5.39 27.68 12.01
N THR A 93 5.93 28.64 11.25
CA THR A 93 5.35 29.98 11.15
C THR A 93 4.46 30.08 9.93
N PHE A 94 3.19 30.42 10.13
CA PHE A 94 2.24 30.66 9.05
C PHE A 94 1.49 31.98 9.30
N ASN A 95 1.49 32.87 8.30
CA ASN A 95 0.86 34.20 8.38
C ASN A 95 1.23 35.00 9.64
N GLY A 96 2.49 34.93 10.08
CA GLY A 96 2.99 35.65 11.25
C GLY A 96 2.67 35.01 12.61
N TYR A 97 1.97 33.87 12.64
CA TYR A 97 1.71 33.10 13.85
C TYR A 97 2.55 31.82 13.88
N ALA A 98 3.06 31.48 15.07
CA ALA A 98 3.81 30.24 15.28
C ALA A 98 2.87 29.13 15.79
N GLN A 99 2.83 28.02 15.05
CA GLN A 99 2.16 26.79 15.43
C GLN A 99 3.20 25.82 16.00
N GLY A 100 3.05 25.39 17.26
CA GLY A 100 3.95 24.42 17.87
C GLY A 100 3.79 23.03 17.27
N ILE A 101 4.89 22.45 16.81
CA ILE A 101 4.94 21.17 16.12
C ILE A 101 5.96 20.23 16.76
N ILE A 102 5.76 18.94 16.55
CA ILE A 102 6.73 17.89 16.86
C ILE A 102 7.20 17.28 15.54
N VAL A 103 8.50 17.31 15.32
CA VAL A 103 9.13 16.81 14.11
C VAL A 103 9.77 15.46 14.41
N LYS A 104 9.34 14.43 13.71
CA LYS A 104 10.00 13.13 13.70
C LYS A 104 11.22 13.21 12.79
N SER A 105 12.39 12.94 13.35
CA SER A 105 13.68 12.95 12.65
C SER A 105 14.32 11.58 12.69
N ARG A 106 14.85 11.12 11.55
CA ARG A 106 15.62 9.88 11.43
C ARG A 106 17.05 10.25 11.07
N GLU A 107 18.01 9.93 11.93
CA GLU A 107 19.42 10.26 11.69
C GLU A 107 19.67 11.76 11.36
N GLY A 108 18.90 12.66 11.98
CA GLY A 108 18.99 14.11 11.73
C GLY A 108 18.17 14.62 10.54
N ARG A 109 17.49 13.73 9.80
CA ARG A 109 16.61 14.10 8.68
C ARG A 109 15.15 14.12 9.14
N PRO A 110 14.47 15.28 9.11
CA PRO A 110 13.03 15.35 9.30
C PRO A 110 12.31 14.43 8.31
N ILE A 111 11.36 13.62 8.78
CA ILE A 111 10.56 12.70 7.95
C ILE A 111 9.05 12.87 8.13
N LYS A 112 8.61 13.54 9.20
CA LYS A 112 7.20 13.77 9.48
C LYS A 112 7.01 14.92 10.47
N ILE A 113 5.96 15.70 10.27
CA ILE A 113 5.56 16.80 11.16
C ILE A 113 4.20 16.46 11.76
N GLU A 114 4.09 16.54 13.08
CA GLU A 114 2.85 16.39 13.85
C GLU A 114 2.66 17.58 14.80
N GLY A 115 1.46 17.74 15.35
CA GLY A 115 1.16 18.88 16.22
C GLY A 115 1.72 18.62 17.61
N ASN A 116 2.21 19.66 18.29
CA ASN A 116 2.59 19.51 19.68
C ASN A 116 1.33 19.53 20.59
N PRO A 117 1.04 18.47 21.36
CA PRO A 117 -0.07 18.45 22.32
C PRO A 117 0.05 19.53 23.40
N ASP A 118 1.28 19.89 23.78
CA ASP A 118 1.55 20.86 24.85
C ASP A 118 1.46 22.32 24.37
N HIS A 119 1.33 22.54 23.06
CA HIS A 119 1.23 23.89 22.49
C HIS A 119 -0.24 24.30 22.29
N SER A 120 -0.62 25.44 22.86
CA SER A 120 -2.01 25.93 22.89
C SER A 120 -2.65 26.10 21.50
N ALA A 121 -1.86 26.44 20.48
CA ALA A 121 -2.37 26.61 19.11
C ALA A 121 -2.57 25.29 18.35
N SER A 122 -1.88 24.22 18.73
CA SER A 122 -1.85 22.96 17.96
C SER A 122 -2.63 21.85 18.64
N LEU A 123 -2.52 21.73 19.97
CA LEU A 123 -3.20 20.71 20.78
C LEU A 123 -3.07 19.29 20.19
N GLY A 124 -1.94 18.99 19.55
CA GLY A 124 -1.65 17.70 18.93
C GLY A 124 -2.00 17.59 17.44
N ALA A 125 -2.66 18.59 16.83
CA ALA A 125 -2.99 18.61 15.41
C ALA A 125 -2.06 19.51 14.58
N THR A 126 -1.96 19.21 13.28
CA THR A 126 -1.21 20.01 12.29
C THR A 126 -2.12 20.67 11.27
N THR A 127 -1.64 21.77 10.69
CA THR A 127 -2.25 22.36 9.50
C THR A 127 -1.71 21.70 8.23
N ILE A 128 -2.43 21.87 7.11
CA ILE A 128 -2.00 21.37 5.79
C ILE A 128 -0.65 21.99 5.38
N TRP A 129 -0.44 23.27 5.69
CA TRP A 129 0.80 23.99 5.42
C TRP A 129 1.98 23.43 6.23
N ALA A 130 1.82 23.31 7.56
CA ALA A 130 2.86 22.75 8.42
C ALA A 130 3.24 21.32 8.03
N GLN A 131 2.30 20.55 7.48
CA GLN A 131 2.59 19.21 6.95
C GLN A 131 3.32 19.25 5.60
N ALA A 132 3.02 20.24 4.76
CA ALA A 132 3.65 20.47 3.45
C ALA A 132 5.06 21.08 3.56
N ASP A 133 5.38 21.79 4.64
CA ASP A 133 6.70 22.38 4.89
C ASP A 133 7.85 21.35 4.81
N LEU A 134 7.54 20.06 5.08
CA LEU A 134 8.51 18.99 4.91
C LEU A 134 8.95 18.83 3.44
N LEU A 135 8.03 18.99 2.49
CA LEU A 135 8.33 18.93 1.07
C LEU A 135 9.11 20.17 0.63
N ASP A 136 8.73 21.35 1.10
CA ASP A 136 9.45 22.61 0.83
C ASP A 136 10.91 22.54 1.30
N LEU A 137 11.18 21.90 2.45
CA LEU A 137 12.54 21.68 2.96
C LEU A 137 13.38 20.78 2.02
N TYR A 138 12.76 19.82 1.35
CA TYR A 138 13.42 18.87 0.45
C TYR A 138 13.22 19.17 -1.03
N ASP A 139 12.71 20.37 -1.37
CA ASP A 139 12.50 20.77 -2.75
C ASP A 139 13.86 20.91 -3.47
N PRO A 140 14.09 20.19 -4.60
CA PRO A 140 15.31 20.35 -5.39
C PRO A 140 15.51 21.77 -5.95
N ASP A 141 14.42 22.52 -6.18
CA ASP A 141 14.45 23.88 -6.72
C ASP A 141 14.75 24.94 -5.65
N ARG A 142 14.84 24.52 -4.37
CA ARG A 142 15.20 25.40 -3.26
C ARG A 142 16.58 26.04 -3.48
N ALA A 143 16.70 27.32 -3.16
CA ALA A 143 17.95 28.06 -3.29
C ALA A 143 19.11 27.36 -2.55
N GLN A 144 20.10 26.89 -3.31
CA GLN A 144 21.28 26.18 -2.80
C GLN A 144 22.47 27.12 -2.51
N ALA A 145 22.48 28.30 -3.13
CA ALA A 145 23.51 29.31 -2.98
C ALA A 145 22.92 30.72 -3.06
N VAL A 146 23.67 31.71 -2.55
CA VAL A 146 23.31 33.13 -2.67
C VAL A 146 23.57 33.59 -4.10
N MET A 147 22.61 34.27 -4.71
CA MET A 147 22.74 34.81 -6.06
C MET A 147 22.95 36.33 -6.01
N HIS A 148 23.86 36.84 -6.83
CA HIS A 148 24.05 38.27 -7.07
C HIS A 148 23.89 38.56 -8.57
N GLY A 149 22.72 39.09 -8.95
CA GLY A 149 22.31 39.15 -10.36
C GLY A 149 22.17 37.74 -10.94
N GLU A 150 22.81 37.49 -12.08
CA GLU A 150 22.80 36.17 -12.74
C GLU A 150 23.93 35.23 -12.25
N ASN A 151 24.76 35.67 -11.31
CA ASN A 151 25.94 34.92 -10.85
C ASN A 151 25.76 34.39 -9.43
N ILE A 152 26.35 33.22 -9.16
CA ILE A 152 26.46 32.66 -7.80
C ILE A 152 27.50 33.48 -7.02
N SER A 153 27.10 34.06 -5.89
CA SER A 153 28.02 34.74 -4.98
C SER A 153 28.80 33.68 -4.20
N THR A 154 30.10 33.58 -4.46
CA THR A 154 31.04 32.71 -3.70
C THR A 154 31.60 33.46 -2.50
#